data_AF-A0A378FU40-F1
#
_entry.id   AF-A0A378FU40-F1
#
_cell.length_a   1.000
_cell.length_b   1.000
_cell.length_c   1.000
_cell.angle_alpha   90.00
_cell.angle_beta   90.00
_cell.angle_gamma   90.00
#
_symmetry.space_group_name_H-M   'P 1'
#
loop_
_entity.id
_entity.type
_entity.pdbx_description
1 polymer ?
#
loop_
_entity_poly.entity_id
_entity_poly.type
_entity_poly.pdbx_seq_one_letter_code
_entity_poly.pdbx_strand_id
1 'polypeptide(L)'
;MTGGLEEDALADAYEAQHDDYNKIMIKAIADRLAEAFAEYLHEKVRKVYWGYAANENLSNEELIRENYQGIDRRRDIRPVRSTPKRDHLAATGRRSPYRHEAHRIVPMWPGASVSGWYFSHPDSKYFAVAQIQRDQVEDYALRKGMTPAEVERWLAPNLGYDAD
;
A
#
# COMPACT_ATOMS: atom_id res chain seq x y z
N MET A 1 0.85 6.36 -5.34
CA MET A 1 0.10 6.99 -6.44
C MET A 1 -1.39 7.03 -6.09
N THR A 2 -2.18 7.80 -6.83
CA THR A 2 -3.65 7.85 -6.72
C THR A 2 -4.27 7.95 -8.12
N GLY A 3 -5.50 7.47 -8.27
CA GLY A 3 -6.29 7.58 -9.50
C GLY A 3 -6.80 9.00 -9.80
N GLY A 4 -6.84 9.89 -8.78
CA GLY A 4 -7.23 11.29 -8.93
C GLY A 4 -7.68 11.89 -7.59
N LEU A 5 -7.37 13.17 -7.35
CA LEU A 5 -7.79 13.88 -6.13
C LEU A 5 -9.29 14.22 -6.14
N GLU A 6 -9.85 14.23 -7.33
CA GLU A 6 -11.22 14.62 -7.64
C GLU A 6 -12.21 13.46 -7.47
N GLU A 7 -11.76 12.26 -7.07
CA GLU A 7 -12.59 11.06 -6.91
C GLU A 7 -13.87 11.34 -6.11
N ASP A 8 -13.71 11.91 -4.91
CA ASP A 8 -14.85 12.17 -4.02
C ASP A 8 -15.75 13.29 -4.56
N ALA A 9 -15.16 14.36 -5.12
CA ALA A 9 -15.93 15.47 -5.69
C ALA A 9 -16.81 15.02 -6.87
N LEU A 10 -16.30 14.12 -7.73
CA LEU A 10 -17.07 13.54 -8.84
C LEU A 10 -18.15 12.58 -8.33
N ALA A 11 -17.83 11.75 -7.35
CA ALA A 11 -18.80 10.85 -6.74
C ALA A 11 -19.95 11.60 -6.05
N ASP A 12 -19.64 12.68 -5.33
CA ASP A 12 -20.63 13.52 -4.66
C ASP A 12 -21.53 14.25 -5.65
N ALA A 13 -21.02 14.62 -6.83
CA ALA A 13 -21.83 15.21 -7.89
C ALA A 13 -22.89 14.25 -8.44
N TYR A 14 -22.56 12.95 -8.56
CA TYR A 14 -23.52 11.91 -8.94
C TYR A 14 -24.49 11.57 -7.81
N GLU A 15 -24.02 11.56 -6.56
CA GLU A 15 -24.88 11.39 -5.38
C GLU A 15 -25.96 12.48 -5.31
N ALA A 16 -25.59 13.73 -5.55
CA ALA A 16 -26.51 14.87 -5.55
C ALA A 16 -27.62 14.76 -6.62
N GLN A 17 -27.40 13.95 -7.65
CA GLN A 17 -28.36 13.66 -8.71
C GLN A 17 -29.13 12.35 -8.47
N HIS A 18 -28.89 11.67 -7.33
CA HIS A 18 -29.40 10.32 -7.03
C HIS A 18 -28.99 9.27 -8.08
N ASP A 19 -27.80 9.43 -8.67
CA ASP A 19 -27.22 8.53 -9.67
C ASP A 19 -26.20 7.59 -9.02
N ASP A 20 -26.72 6.57 -8.33
CA ASP A 20 -25.91 5.58 -7.62
C ASP A 20 -24.99 4.78 -8.57
N TYR A 21 -25.43 4.54 -9.80
CA TYR A 21 -24.67 3.78 -10.78
C TYR A 21 -23.39 4.51 -11.16
N ASN A 22 -23.50 5.79 -11.58
CA ASN A 22 -22.32 6.55 -11.99
C ASN A 22 -21.43 6.92 -10.80
N LYS A 23 -21.99 7.09 -9.60
CA LYS A 23 -21.21 7.23 -8.36
C LYS A 23 -20.33 5.99 -8.10
N ILE A 24 -20.90 4.79 -8.20
CA ILE A 24 -20.12 3.55 -8.01
C ILE A 24 -19.10 3.40 -9.14
N MET A 25 -19.52 3.69 -10.37
CA MET A 25 -18.67 3.56 -11.56
C MET A 25 -17.43 4.46 -11.48
N ILE A 26 -17.58 5.73 -11.10
CA ILE A 26 -16.43 6.65 -11.04
C ILE A 26 -15.41 6.22 -9.98
N LYS A 27 -15.88 5.72 -8.82
CA LYS A 27 -14.99 5.18 -7.79
C LYS A 27 -14.29 3.90 -8.27
N ALA A 28 -15.00 3.01 -8.96
CA ALA A 28 -14.41 1.82 -9.55
C ALA A 28 -13.34 2.16 -10.60
N ILE A 29 -13.60 3.14 -11.46
CA ILE A 29 -12.62 3.62 -12.46
C ILE A 29 -11.41 4.25 -11.78
N ALA A 30 -11.60 5.09 -10.76
CA ALA A 30 -10.51 5.70 -10.02
C ALA A 30 -9.60 4.63 -9.40
N ASP A 31 -10.18 3.58 -8.82
CA ASP A 31 -9.44 2.44 -8.28
C ASP A 31 -8.62 1.71 -9.37
N ARG A 32 -9.22 1.43 -10.53
CA ARG A 32 -8.49 0.82 -11.67
C ARG A 32 -7.36 1.72 -12.18
N LEU A 33 -7.53 3.04 -12.19
CA LEU A 33 -6.48 3.99 -12.55
C LEU A 33 -5.33 4.00 -11.54
N ALA A 34 -5.65 3.94 -10.25
CA ALA A 34 -4.63 3.89 -9.19
C ALA A 34 -3.75 2.64 -9.32
N GLU A 35 -4.35 1.47 -9.55
CA GLU A 35 -3.65 0.21 -9.78
C GLU A 35 -2.87 0.19 -11.11
N ALA A 36 -3.46 0.70 -12.20
CA ALA A 36 -2.77 0.82 -13.48
C ALA A 36 -1.55 1.74 -13.39
N PHE A 37 -1.64 2.84 -12.66
CA PHE A 37 -0.51 3.73 -12.44
C PHE A 37 0.55 3.05 -11.55
N ALA A 38 0.14 2.25 -10.58
CA ALA A 38 1.06 1.39 -9.86
C ALA A 38 1.86 0.55 -10.87
N GLU A 39 1.21 -0.24 -11.71
CA GLU A 39 1.90 -1.16 -12.62
C GLU A 39 2.83 -0.45 -13.61
N TYR A 40 2.35 0.64 -14.19
CA TYR A 40 3.15 1.50 -15.06
C TYR A 40 4.40 2.06 -14.35
N LEU A 41 4.25 2.56 -13.11
CA LEU A 41 5.41 3.06 -12.38
C LEU A 41 6.38 1.93 -12.03
N HIS A 42 5.88 0.72 -11.75
CA HIS A 42 6.77 -0.44 -11.53
C HIS A 42 7.64 -0.65 -12.75
N GLU A 43 7.00 -0.76 -13.92
CA GLU A 43 7.67 -1.01 -15.19
C GLU A 43 8.73 0.06 -15.46
N LYS A 44 8.42 1.34 -15.21
CA LYS A 44 9.38 2.44 -15.31
C LYS A 44 10.51 2.34 -14.30
N VAL A 45 10.26 1.89 -13.08
CA VAL A 45 11.31 1.65 -12.10
C VAL A 45 12.25 0.54 -12.57
N ARG A 46 11.72 -0.60 -13.03
CA ARG A 46 12.53 -1.73 -13.52
C ARG A 46 13.36 -1.36 -14.74
N LYS A 47 12.78 -0.62 -15.69
CA LYS A 47 13.40 -0.30 -16.98
C LYS A 47 14.28 0.94 -16.97
N VAL A 48 13.90 1.98 -16.23
CA VAL A 48 14.50 3.32 -16.32
C VAL A 48 15.11 3.78 -15.01
N TYR A 49 14.32 3.90 -13.94
CA TYR A 49 14.81 4.55 -12.71
C TYR A 49 15.81 3.69 -11.94
N TRP A 50 15.53 2.40 -11.83
CA TRP A 50 16.46 1.40 -11.26
C TRP A 50 17.25 0.72 -12.38
N GLY A 51 16.58 0.38 -13.49
CA GLY A 51 17.25 -0.03 -14.73
C GLY A 51 17.86 -1.43 -14.74
N TYR A 52 17.52 -2.30 -13.77
CA TYR A 52 18.02 -3.68 -13.76
C TYR A 52 17.40 -4.56 -14.84
N ALA A 53 16.32 -4.12 -15.49
CA ALA A 53 15.64 -4.82 -16.58
C ALA A 53 15.36 -3.89 -17.77
N ALA A 54 16.36 -3.14 -18.24
CA ALA A 54 16.19 -2.12 -19.28
C ALA A 54 15.56 -2.62 -20.59
N ASN A 55 15.82 -3.87 -20.97
CA ASN A 55 15.31 -4.49 -22.20
C ASN A 55 13.98 -5.24 -22.01
N GLU A 56 13.33 -5.10 -20.84
CA GLU A 56 12.04 -5.73 -20.55
C GLU A 56 10.96 -5.26 -21.54
N ASN A 57 10.26 -6.20 -22.15
CA ASN A 57 9.18 -5.95 -23.10
C ASN A 57 8.05 -6.95 -22.87
N LEU A 58 7.30 -6.74 -21.79
CA LEU A 58 6.19 -7.58 -21.37
C LEU A 58 4.87 -7.02 -21.89
N SER A 59 3.95 -7.93 -22.25
CA SER A 59 2.56 -7.60 -22.50
C SER A 59 1.81 -7.29 -21.19
N ASN A 60 0.65 -6.64 -21.29
CA ASN A 60 -0.19 -6.38 -20.11
C ASN A 60 -0.58 -7.66 -19.36
N GLU A 61 -0.84 -8.76 -20.09
CA GLU A 61 -1.14 -10.06 -19.48
C GLU A 61 0.05 -10.64 -18.71
N GLU A 62 1.27 -10.44 -19.21
CA GLU A 62 2.49 -10.87 -18.52
C GLU A 62 2.79 -10.00 -17.28
N LEU A 63 2.46 -8.71 -17.33
CA LEU A 63 2.52 -7.82 -16.16
C LEU A 63 1.52 -8.28 -15.08
N ILE A 64 0.28 -8.60 -15.46
CA ILE A 64 -0.74 -9.12 -14.53
C ILE A 64 -0.29 -10.45 -13.91
N ARG A 65 0.42 -11.29 -14.67
CA ARG A 65 1.02 -12.55 -14.18
C ARG A 65 2.29 -12.35 -13.36
N GLU A 66 2.74 -11.11 -13.17
CA GLU A 66 3.97 -10.76 -12.46
C GLU A 66 5.22 -11.43 -13.07
N ASN A 67 5.26 -11.61 -14.39
CA ASN A 67 6.39 -12.25 -15.12
C ASN A 67 7.60 -11.31 -15.28
N TYR A 68 7.97 -10.59 -14.24
CA TYR A 68 9.13 -9.71 -14.18
C TYR A 68 10.00 -10.04 -12.97
N GLN A 69 11.27 -9.63 -13.01
CA GLN A 69 12.16 -9.73 -11.85
C GLN A 69 11.76 -8.71 -10.78
N GLY A 70 11.78 -9.13 -9.52
CA GLY A 70 11.51 -8.27 -8.37
C GLY A 70 10.04 -8.25 -7.96
N ILE A 71 9.77 -7.62 -6.82
CA ILE A 71 8.40 -7.43 -6.31
C ILE A 71 8.19 -5.96 -6.00
N ASP A 72 7.01 -5.45 -6.32
CA ASP A 72 6.51 -4.25 -5.64
C ASP A 72 5.50 -4.72 -4.62
N ARG A 73 5.84 -4.62 -3.34
CA ARG A 73 4.93 -4.97 -2.23
C ARG A 73 3.78 -3.96 -2.17
N ARG A 74 2.84 -4.06 -3.13
CA ARG A 74 1.54 -3.40 -3.21
C ARG A 74 0.49 -4.33 -2.68
N ARG A 75 0.59 -4.65 -1.40
CA ARG A 75 -0.52 -5.39 -0.81
C ARG A 75 -1.56 -4.37 -0.45
N ASP A 76 -2.71 -4.45 -1.11
CA ASP A 76 -4.03 -4.29 -0.54
C ASP A 76 -3.92 -3.99 0.96
N ILE A 77 -3.84 -2.70 1.27
CA ILE A 77 -3.62 -2.24 2.63
C ILE A 77 -4.98 -2.34 3.34
N ARG A 78 -5.57 -3.54 3.41
CA ARG A 78 -5.97 -4.01 4.74
C ARG A 78 -4.67 -3.94 5.52
N PRO A 79 -4.54 -2.95 6.41
CA PRO A 79 -3.26 -2.55 6.95
C PRO A 79 -2.58 -3.84 7.42
N VAL A 80 -1.43 -4.15 6.80
CA VAL A 80 -0.35 -4.73 7.60
C VAL A 80 -0.24 -3.72 8.72
N ARG A 81 -0.91 -4.03 9.82
CA ARG A 81 -1.11 -3.11 10.92
C ARG A 81 0.23 -2.85 11.62
N SER A 82 1.35 -3.35 11.12
CA SER A 82 2.66 -2.93 11.57
C SER A 82 2.90 -1.45 11.24
N THR A 83 2.77 -0.60 12.27
CA THR A 83 3.23 0.80 12.34
C THR A 83 2.45 1.84 11.51
N PRO A 84 2.28 3.09 12.02
CA PRO A 84 1.77 4.20 11.23
C PRO A 84 2.61 4.43 9.97
N LYS A 85 1.97 4.80 8.86
CA LYS A 85 2.57 5.14 7.54
C LYS A 85 3.61 6.31 7.56
N ARG A 86 4.07 6.75 8.74
CA ARG A 86 5.04 7.83 8.94
C ARG A 86 6.36 7.59 8.18
N ASP A 87 6.88 6.37 8.21
CA ASP A 87 8.21 6.06 7.66
C ASP A 87 8.26 6.20 6.12
N HIS A 88 7.17 5.86 5.41
CA HIS A 88 7.10 5.92 3.94
C HIS A 88 7.01 7.37 3.41
N LEU A 89 6.24 8.23 4.09
CA LEU A 89 6.08 9.64 3.68
C LEU A 89 7.30 10.49 4.04
N ALA A 90 7.96 10.19 5.16
CA ALA A 90 9.18 10.90 5.57
C ALA A 90 10.34 10.70 4.57
N ALA A 91 10.49 9.48 4.04
CA ALA A 91 11.55 9.14 3.08
C ALA A 91 11.39 9.82 1.71
N THR A 92 10.16 10.20 1.32
CA THR A 92 9.89 10.80 0.00
C THR A 92 9.91 12.33 0.01
N GLY A 93 10.15 12.97 1.17
CA GLY A 93 10.23 14.43 1.32
C GLY A 93 8.95 15.20 0.98
N ARG A 94 7.87 14.53 0.61
CA ARG A 94 6.57 15.16 0.32
C ARG A 94 5.91 15.55 1.64
N ARG A 95 5.75 16.85 1.85
CA ARG A 95 4.87 17.40 2.89
C ARG A 95 3.46 16.90 2.58
N SER A 96 3.04 15.92 3.34
CA SER A 96 1.79 15.24 3.16
C SER A 96 0.64 16.25 3.47
N PRO A 97 -0.44 16.36 2.66
CA PRO A 97 -1.68 17.03 3.09
C PRO A 97 -2.38 16.28 4.24
N TYR A 98 -1.77 15.18 4.73
CA TYR A 98 -2.32 14.30 5.73
C TYR A 98 -1.99 14.87 7.12
N ARG A 99 -3.02 15.36 7.81
CA ARG A 99 -2.93 15.75 9.21
C ARG A 99 -2.66 14.49 10.05
N HIS A 100 -1.43 14.32 10.50
CA HIS A 100 -1.01 13.17 11.29
C HIS A 100 -1.32 13.39 12.78
N GLU A 101 -2.49 12.96 13.25
CA GLU A 101 -2.71 12.66 14.67
C GLU A 101 -2.10 11.28 14.97
N ALA A 102 -1.18 11.23 15.93
CA ALA A 102 -0.17 10.18 16.09
C ALA A 102 -0.68 8.76 16.39
N HIS A 103 -1.99 8.52 16.48
CA HIS A 103 -2.56 7.27 17.02
C HIS A 103 -3.77 6.70 16.24
N ARG A 104 -4.02 7.15 15.00
CA ARG A 104 -5.15 6.64 14.19
C ARG A 104 -4.66 5.89 12.94
N ILE A 105 -5.33 4.78 12.60
CA ILE A 105 -5.24 4.20 11.26
C ILE A 105 -5.83 5.24 10.32
N VAL A 106 -4.98 5.98 9.62
CA VAL A 106 -5.44 6.90 8.58
C VAL A 106 -5.38 6.11 7.27
N PRO A 107 -6.54 5.65 6.73
CA PRO A 107 -6.57 5.13 5.37
C PRO A 107 -6.00 6.19 4.42
N MET A 108 -5.45 5.75 3.30
CA MET A 108 -5.02 6.74 2.30
C MET A 108 -6.25 7.48 1.77
N TRP A 109 -6.05 8.76 1.52
CA TRP A 109 -6.99 9.61 0.81
C TRP A 109 -6.25 10.19 -0.39
N PRO A 110 -6.84 10.18 -1.60
CA PRO A 110 -8.15 9.60 -1.98
C PRO A 110 -8.25 8.08 -1.77
N GLY A 111 -9.47 7.53 -1.80
CA GLY A 111 -9.71 6.10 -1.59
C GLY A 111 -8.98 5.23 -2.60
N ALA A 112 -9.00 5.65 -3.87
CA ALA A 112 -8.23 5.07 -4.96
C ALA A 112 -6.74 5.46 -4.86
N SER A 113 -6.02 4.88 -3.90
CA SER A 113 -4.60 5.14 -3.69
C SER A 113 -3.80 3.89 -3.37
N VAL A 114 -2.62 3.79 -3.99
CA VAL A 114 -1.66 2.68 -3.80
C VAL A 114 -0.32 3.23 -3.29
N SER A 115 0.26 2.58 -2.28
CA SER A 115 1.64 2.82 -1.85
C SER A 115 2.31 1.49 -1.50
N GLY A 116 3.63 1.43 -1.65
CA GLY A 116 4.38 0.18 -1.55
C GLY A 116 5.88 0.38 -1.55
N TRP A 117 6.61 -0.73 -1.65
CA TRP A 117 8.07 -0.79 -1.68
C TRP A 117 8.52 -1.64 -2.86
N TYR A 118 9.56 -1.18 -3.55
CA TYR A 118 10.21 -1.94 -4.62
C TYR A 118 11.38 -2.76 -4.07
N PHE A 119 11.42 -4.05 -4.44
CA PHE A 119 12.54 -4.95 -4.21
C PHE A 119 13.00 -5.54 -5.54
N SER A 120 14.31 -5.51 -5.81
CA SER A 120 14.88 -5.94 -7.11
C SER A 120 15.54 -7.32 -7.08
N HIS A 121 15.68 -7.94 -5.91
CA HIS A 121 16.35 -9.23 -5.79
C HIS A 121 15.57 -10.31 -6.57
N PRO A 122 16.21 -11.14 -7.42
CA PRO A 122 15.51 -12.10 -8.26
C PRO A 122 14.72 -13.15 -7.47
N ASP A 123 15.21 -13.56 -6.30
CA ASP A 123 14.50 -14.49 -5.41
C ASP A 123 13.49 -13.82 -4.47
N SER A 124 13.28 -12.49 -4.59
CA SER A 124 12.26 -11.83 -3.78
C SER A 124 10.87 -12.30 -4.21
N LYS A 125 10.04 -12.64 -3.22
CA LYS A 125 8.71 -13.20 -3.45
C LYS A 125 7.73 -12.76 -2.38
N TYR A 126 6.44 -12.85 -2.70
CA TYR A 126 5.39 -12.71 -1.70
C TYR A 126 5.36 -13.95 -0.80
N PHE A 127 5.37 -13.72 0.50
CA PHE A 127 5.14 -14.75 1.50
C PHE A 127 4.36 -14.13 2.65
N ALA A 128 3.54 -14.95 3.30
CA ALA A 128 2.85 -14.58 4.52
C ALA A 128 3.84 -14.66 5.69
N VAL A 129 3.85 -13.63 6.54
CA VAL A 129 4.63 -13.65 7.80
C VAL A 129 4.09 -14.71 8.76
N ALA A 130 2.81 -15.07 8.64
CA ALA A 130 2.09 -15.98 9.53
C ALA A 130 2.04 -15.45 10.97
N GLN A 131 1.96 -16.38 11.93
CA GLN A 131 1.83 -16.08 13.35
C GLN A 131 3.20 -15.79 13.96
N ILE A 132 3.31 -14.71 14.73
CA ILE A 132 4.50 -14.30 15.46
C ILE A 132 4.34 -14.56 16.96
N GLN A 133 5.46 -14.78 17.64
CA GLN A 133 5.49 -15.06 19.08
C GLN A 133 5.87 -13.81 19.87
N ARG A 134 5.69 -13.89 21.20
CA ARG A 134 5.87 -12.76 22.12
C ARG A 134 7.29 -12.18 22.10
N ASP A 135 8.30 -13.03 21.95
CA ASP A 135 9.70 -12.61 21.81
C ASP A 135 9.92 -11.68 20.61
N GLN A 136 9.31 -11.99 19.46
CA GLN A 136 9.38 -11.16 18.26
C GLN A 136 8.61 -9.84 18.42
N VAL A 137 7.50 -9.85 19.15
CA VAL A 137 6.72 -8.64 19.48
C VAL A 137 7.54 -7.70 20.37
N GLU A 138 8.19 -8.23 21.41
CA GLU A 138 9.03 -7.46 22.33
C GLU A 138 10.25 -6.86 21.62
N ASP A 139 10.94 -7.63 20.78
CA ASP A 139 12.05 -7.13 19.95
C ASP A 139 11.59 -6.05 18.96
N TYR A 140 10.42 -6.24 18.33
CA TYR A 140 9.87 -5.25 17.40
C TYR A 140 9.45 -3.96 18.10
N ALA A 141 8.86 -4.06 19.29
CA ALA A 141 8.51 -2.92 20.13
C ALA A 141 9.73 -2.08 20.47
N LEU A 142 10.84 -2.73 20.84
CA LEU A 142 12.12 -2.07 21.13
C LEU A 142 12.68 -1.35 19.90
N ARG A 143 12.69 -2.01 18.73
CA ARG A 143 13.17 -1.39 17.48
C ARG A 143 12.34 -0.21 17.01
N LYS A 144 11.04 -0.21 17.28
CA LYS A 144 10.11 0.86 16.91
C LYS A 144 9.94 1.94 17.99
N GLY A 145 10.51 1.75 19.19
CA GLY A 145 10.29 2.65 20.32
C GLY A 145 8.83 2.70 20.76
N MET A 146 8.12 1.58 20.67
CA MET A 146 6.71 1.43 21.04
C MET A 146 6.58 0.51 22.25
N THR A 147 5.44 0.56 22.93
CA THR A 147 5.13 -0.42 23.98
C THR A 147 4.70 -1.76 23.36
N PRO A 148 4.95 -2.91 24.02
CA PRO A 148 4.46 -4.21 23.55
C PRO A 148 2.95 -4.22 23.29
N ALA A 149 2.15 -3.64 24.20
CA ALA A 149 0.69 -3.55 24.04
C ALA A 149 0.25 -2.76 22.79
N GLU A 150 0.97 -1.69 22.43
CA GLU A 150 0.72 -0.97 21.17
C GLU A 150 1.03 -1.87 19.97
N VAL A 151 2.17 -2.58 19.99
CA VAL A 151 2.54 -3.51 18.94
C VAL A 151 1.55 -4.66 18.81
N GLU A 152 1.03 -5.20 19.91
CA GLU A 152 0.01 -6.25 19.92
C GLU A 152 -1.31 -5.76 19.30
N ARG A 153 -1.76 -4.55 19.66
CA ARG A 153 -2.95 -3.93 19.05
C ARG A 153 -2.81 -3.81 17.52
N TRP A 154 -1.62 -3.44 17.08
CA TRP A 154 -1.25 -3.36 15.68
C TRP A 154 -1.21 -4.78 15.08
N LEU A 155 -0.36 -5.67 15.56
CA LEU A 155 -0.14 -6.98 14.98
C LEU A 155 -1.17 -8.05 15.35
N ALA A 156 -2.30 -7.69 15.97
CA ALA A 156 -3.34 -8.61 16.45
C ALA A 156 -3.69 -9.77 15.50
N PRO A 157 -3.89 -9.56 14.17
CA PRO A 157 -4.20 -10.67 13.25
C PRO A 157 -3.06 -11.69 13.04
N ASN A 158 -1.86 -11.34 13.48
CA ASN A 158 -0.62 -12.09 13.33
C ASN A 158 -0.08 -12.62 14.67
N LEU A 159 -0.80 -12.46 15.79
CA LEU A 159 -0.34 -12.98 17.08
C LEU A 159 -0.63 -14.48 17.21
N GLY A 160 0.42 -15.26 17.42
CA GLY A 160 0.35 -16.70 17.65
C GLY A 160 0.10 -17.08 19.11
N TYR A 161 -0.39 -16.14 19.91
CA TYR A 161 -0.67 -16.27 21.34
C TYR A 161 -1.82 -15.34 21.73
N ASP A 162 -2.43 -15.60 22.88
CA ASP A 162 -3.48 -14.74 23.43
C ASP A 162 -2.82 -13.50 24.05
N ALA A 163 -3.03 -12.35 23.42
CA ALA A 163 -2.64 -11.05 23.97
C ALA A 163 -3.76 -10.50 24.86
N ASP A 164 -3.35 -9.79 25.91
CA ASP A 164 -4.25 -9.17 26.89
C ASP A 164 -4.95 -7.91 26.37
#